data_AF-A0A1F5NU14-F1
#
_entry.id   AF-A0A1F5NU14-F1
#
_cell.length_a   1.000
_cell.length_b   1.000
_cell.length_c   1.000
_cell.angle_alpha   90.00
_cell.angle_beta   90.00
_cell.angle_gamma   90.00
#
_symmetry.space_group_name_H-M   'P 1'
#
loop_
_entity.id
_entity.type
_entity.pdbx_description
1 polymer ?
#
loop_
_entity_poly.entity_id
_entity_poly.type
_entity_poly.pdbx_seq_one_letter_code
_entity_poly.pdbx_strand_id
1 'polypeptide(L)'
;MISQIFNQALVYPLLNLLVFFYNYIPDIGAVIIILTVIVRLILYPSFHRSLKHQRALSALQPKMNEIKEKYKDNKEQQAKAMMELYSAHKVNPLSSCLPLLVQLPILIALYQVFIQSLNGAGLQGIYNFIPTPDKIDPMFLNFINLKDRNVWMPAIAAILQYFQSKLTLPKASGGDTMSKMMAMQTLYMFPVLTFFIGLQFPAGLTLYWIVTTLFGIGQQYYILRKEAKEALTS
;
A
#
# COMPACT_ATOMS: atom_id res chain seq x y z
N MET A 1 -10.64 24.54 -7.61
CA MET A 1 -11.66 23.82 -6.82
C MET A 1 -11.19 22.42 -6.39
N ILE A 2 -10.96 21.46 -7.30
CA ILE A 2 -10.54 20.07 -6.92
C ILE A 2 -9.22 20.04 -6.12
N SER A 3 -8.20 20.78 -6.56
CA SER A 3 -6.92 20.90 -5.83
C SER A 3 -7.07 21.49 -4.42
N GLN A 4 -7.97 22.47 -4.24
CA GLN A 4 -8.25 23.06 -2.93
C GLN A 4 -8.95 22.07 -2.00
N ILE A 5 -9.95 21.34 -2.49
CA ILE A 5 -10.64 20.30 -1.72
C ILE A 5 -9.63 19.20 -1.33
N PHE A 6 -8.79 18.76 -2.27
CA PHE A 6 -7.75 17.78 -1.99
C PHE A 6 -6.77 18.25 -0.90
N ASN A 7 -6.32 19.50 -0.98
CA ASN A 7 -5.43 20.07 0.01
C ASN A 7 -6.10 20.17 1.39
N GLN A 8 -7.33 20.66 1.46
CA GLN A 8 -8.06 20.78 2.72
C GLN A 8 -8.42 19.42 3.34
N ALA A 9 -8.74 18.42 2.51
CA ALA A 9 -9.18 17.11 2.99
C ALA A 9 -8.03 16.18 3.36
N LEU A 10 -6.88 16.26 2.66
CA LEU A 10 -5.78 15.32 2.84
C LEU A 10 -4.46 16.03 3.21
N VAL A 11 -4.01 17.00 2.41
CA VAL A 11 -2.66 17.58 2.58
C VAL A 11 -2.54 18.35 3.90
N TYR A 12 -3.45 19.29 4.18
CA TYR A 12 -3.37 20.10 5.40
C TYR A 12 -3.59 19.27 6.66
N PRO A 13 -4.57 18.35 6.76
CA PRO A 13 -4.67 17.48 7.93
C PRO A 13 -3.41 16.64 8.16
N LEU A 14 -2.82 16.06 7.12
CA LEU A 14 -1.59 15.28 7.24
C LEU A 14 -0.38 16.14 7.60
N LEU A 15 -0.26 17.34 7.04
CA LEU A 15 0.80 18.31 7.37
C LEU A 15 0.68 18.75 8.83
N ASN A 16 -0.52 19.09 9.28
CA ASN A 16 -0.79 19.53 10.64
C ASN A 16 -0.53 18.41 11.65
N LEU A 17 -0.90 17.16 11.33
CA LEU A 17 -0.53 16.00 12.15
C LEU A 17 0.99 15.83 12.21
N LEU A 18 1.69 15.95 11.08
CA LEU A 18 3.15 15.89 11.05
C LEU A 18 3.78 16.96 11.94
N VAL A 19 3.39 18.23 11.79
CA VAL A 19 3.91 19.34 12.59
C VAL A 19 3.57 19.17 14.07
N PHE A 20 2.33 18.75 14.38
CA PHE A 20 1.92 18.45 15.74
C PHE A 20 2.85 17.44 16.41
N PHE A 21 3.08 16.28 15.79
CA PHE A 21 3.98 15.27 16.36
C PHE A 21 5.44 15.72 16.40
N TYR A 22 5.89 16.48 15.39
CA TYR A 22 7.25 17.00 15.33
C TYR A 22 7.57 17.97 16.49
N ASN A 23 6.59 18.75 16.94
CA ASN A 23 6.75 19.63 18.11
C ASN A 23 7.02 18.88 19.41
N TYR A 24 6.59 17.62 19.52
CA TYR A 24 6.88 16.76 20.69
C TYR A 24 8.08 15.84 20.46
N ILE A 25 8.32 15.43 19.21
CA ILE A 25 9.38 14.50 18.83
C ILE A 25 10.11 15.12 17.63
N PRO A 26 11.20 15.89 17.86
CA PRO A 26 11.95 16.58 16.80
C PRO A 26 12.85 15.61 16.01
N ASP A 27 12.29 14.47 15.62
CA ASP A 27 12.87 13.49 14.70
C ASP A 27 11.83 13.23 13.60
N ILE A 28 12.12 13.70 12.39
CA ILE A 28 11.14 13.68 11.31
C ILE A 28 10.82 12.26 10.82
N GLY A 29 11.74 11.31 10.95
CA GLY A 29 11.49 9.94 10.53
C GLY A 29 10.61 9.19 11.52
N ALA A 30 10.79 9.42 12.83
CA ALA A 30 9.88 8.93 13.85
C ALA A 30 8.46 9.48 13.64
N VAL A 31 8.33 10.77 13.32
CA VAL A 31 7.06 11.39 12.97
C VAL A 31 6.43 10.76 11.73
N ILE A 32 7.21 10.51 10.67
CA ILE A 32 6.73 9.83 9.46
C ILE A 32 6.24 8.41 9.79
N ILE A 33 6.94 7.67 10.64
CA ILE A 33 6.52 6.33 11.09
C ILE A 33 5.16 6.43 11.80
N ILE A 34 5.01 7.33 12.77
CA ILE A 34 3.77 7.53 13.54
C ILE A 34 2.63 7.91 12.60
N LEU A 35 2.84 8.88 11.71
CA LEU A 35 1.85 9.33 10.74
C LEU A 35 1.42 8.17 9.83
N THR A 36 2.36 7.36 9.36
CA THR A 36 2.09 6.19 8.52
C THR A 36 1.22 5.17 9.24
N VAL A 37 1.52 4.89 10.52
CA VAL A 37 0.74 3.96 11.34
C VAL A 37 -0.69 4.49 11.54
N ILE A 38 -0.86 5.79 11.84
CA ILE A 38 -2.18 6.41 11.98
C ILE A 38 -3.00 6.26 10.70
N VAL A 39 -2.42 6.62 9.55
CA VAL A 39 -3.08 6.46 8.24
C VAL A 39 -3.46 5.00 7.99
N ARG A 40 -2.56 4.06 8.31
CA ARG A 40 -2.82 2.62 8.17
C ARG A 40 -3.93 2.11 9.08
N LEU A 41 -4.06 2.63 10.29
CA LEU A 41 -5.14 2.30 11.21
C LEU A 41 -6.48 2.83 10.71
N ILE A 42 -6.53 4.08 10.22
CA ILE A 42 -7.74 4.66 9.62
C ILE A 42 -8.20 3.85 8.40
N LEU A 43 -7.24 3.41 7.57
CA LEU A 43 -7.54 2.62 6.38
C LEU A 43 -7.66 1.11 6.62
N TYR A 44 -7.39 0.65 7.83
CA TYR A 44 -7.44 -0.76 8.20
C TYR A 44 -8.71 -1.49 7.71
N PRO A 45 -9.94 -0.97 7.91
CA PRO A 45 -11.14 -1.66 7.43
C PRO A 45 -11.19 -1.81 5.91
N SER A 46 -10.71 -0.82 5.16
CA SER A 46 -10.66 -0.88 3.70
C SER A 46 -9.67 -1.94 3.21
N PHE A 47 -8.44 -1.93 3.74
CA PHE A 47 -7.43 -2.92 3.42
C PHE A 47 -7.86 -4.34 3.82
N HIS A 48 -8.50 -4.50 4.99
CA HIS A 48 -8.99 -5.79 5.45
C HIS A 48 -10.04 -6.38 4.51
N ARG A 49 -11.00 -5.56 4.06
CA ARG A 49 -12.01 -5.98 3.08
C ARG A 49 -11.37 -6.42 1.76
N SER A 50 -10.44 -5.64 1.23
CA SER A 50 -9.81 -6.00 -0.05
C SER A 50 -8.98 -7.28 0.04
N LEU A 51 -8.23 -7.48 1.13
CA LEU A 51 -7.48 -8.71 1.34
C LEU A 51 -8.40 -9.94 1.43
N LYS A 52 -9.56 -9.80 2.09
CA LYS A 52 -10.58 -10.86 2.11
C LYS A 52 -11.07 -11.20 0.69
N HIS A 53 -11.32 -10.20 -0.16
CA HIS A 53 -11.71 -10.43 -1.55
C HIS A 53 -10.60 -11.11 -2.37
N GLN A 54 -9.34 -10.72 -2.18
CA GLN A 54 -8.20 -11.34 -2.85
C GLN A 54 -8.07 -12.84 -2.49
N ARG A 55 -8.32 -13.19 -1.22
CA ARG A 55 -8.35 -14.59 -0.78
C ARG A 55 -9.53 -15.37 -1.35
N ALA A 56 -10.71 -14.77 -1.39
CA ALA A 56 -11.88 -15.40 -2.01
C ALA A 56 -11.62 -15.71 -3.49
N LEU A 57 -11.01 -14.79 -4.25
CA LEU A 57 -10.58 -15.04 -5.63
C LEU A 57 -9.55 -16.16 -5.72
N SER A 58 -8.57 -16.16 -4.81
CA SER A 58 -7.54 -17.20 -4.74
C SER A 58 -8.14 -18.59 -4.51
N ALA A 59 -9.18 -18.69 -3.68
CA ALA A 59 -9.89 -19.94 -3.43
C ALA A 59 -10.67 -20.46 -4.66
N LEU A 60 -11.07 -19.57 -5.58
CA LEU A 60 -11.73 -19.94 -6.83
C LEU A 60 -10.77 -20.38 -7.93
N GLN A 61 -9.45 -20.24 -7.73
CA GLN A 61 -8.43 -20.56 -8.75
C GLN A 61 -8.56 -21.96 -9.38
N PRO A 62 -8.90 -23.03 -8.64
CA PRO A 62 -9.10 -24.35 -9.23
C PRO A 62 -10.27 -24.37 -10.23
N LYS A 63 -11.44 -23.83 -9.84
CA LYS A 63 -12.62 -23.73 -10.71
C LYS A 63 -12.38 -22.83 -11.91
N MET A 64 -11.61 -21.75 -11.74
CA MET A 64 -11.20 -20.89 -12.85
C MET A 64 -10.34 -21.65 -13.86
N ASN A 65 -9.45 -22.54 -13.39
CA ASN A 65 -8.64 -23.38 -14.27
C ASN A 65 -9.51 -24.41 -15.03
N GLU A 66 -10.47 -25.05 -14.37
CA GLU A 66 -11.41 -25.98 -15.01
C GLU A 66 -12.23 -25.31 -16.13
N ILE A 67 -12.77 -24.11 -15.88
CA ILE A 67 -13.49 -23.32 -16.91
C ILE A 67 -12.57 -23.03 -18.10
N LYS A 68 -11.31 -22.68 -17.82
CA LYS A 68 -10.34 -22.35 -18.87
C LYS A 68 -10.01 -23.56 -19.74
N GLU A 69 -9.83 -24.74 -19.14
CA GLU A 69 -9.58 -25.99 -19.85
C GLU A 69 -10.81 -26.40 -20.68
N LYS A 70 -12.01 -26.32 -20.09
CA LYS A 70 -13.26 -26.70 -20.75
C LYS A 70 -13.59 -25.85 -21.98
N TYR A 71 -13.29 -24.55 -21.93
CA TYR A 71 -13.60 -23.60 -23.00
C TYR A 71 -12.35 -23.03 -23.68
N LYS A 72 -11.27 -23.82 -23.78
CA LYS A 72 -9.97 -23.38 -24.32
C LYS A 72 -10.08 -22.77 -25.72
N ASP A 73 -10.94 -23.34 -26.57
CA ASP A 73 -11.12 -22.92 -27.96
C ASP A 73 -12.26 -21.89 -28.15
N ASN A 74 -13.01 -21.58 -27.08
CA ASN A 74 -14.14 -20.64 -27.14
C ASN A 74 -14.01 -19.56 -26.06
N LYS A 75 -13.31 -18.47 -26.40
CA LYS A 75 -13.06 -17.34 -25.49
C LYS A 75 -14.34 -16.65 -25.00
N GLU A 76 -15.39 -16.62 -25.82
CA GLU A 76 -16.66 -15.99 -25.45
C GLU A 76 -17.37 -16.80 -24.36
N GLN A 77 -17.48 -18.13 -24.55
CA GLN A 77 -18.03 -19.02 -23.53
C GLN A 77 -17.17 -19.05 -22.27
N GLN A 78 -15.84 -19.02 -22.42
CA GLN A 78 -14.91 -18.92 -21.29
C GLN A 78 -15.16 -17.67 -20.45
N ALA A 79 -15.28 -16.50 -21.10
CA ALA A 79 -15.53 -15.22 -20.41
C ALA A 79 -16.89 -15.22 -19.70
N LYS A 80 -17.93 -15.77 -20.36
CA LYS A 80 -19.28 -15.88 -19.77
C LYS A 80 -19.29 -16.79 -18.55
N ALA A 81 -18.74 -18.00 -18.66
CA ALA A 81 -18.65 -18.95 -17.55
C ALA A 81 -17.80 -18.39 -16.38
N MET A 82 -16.75 -17.64 -16.68
CA MET A 82 -15.94 -16.98 -15.66
C MET A 82 -16.75 -15.91 -14.90
N MET A 83 -17.53 -15.09 -15.61
CA MET A 83 -18.42 -14.11 -14.98
C MET A 83 -19.54 -14.76 -14.16
N GLU A 84 -20.10 -15.86 -14.65
CA GLU A 84 -21.08 -16.67 -13.90
C GLU A 84 -20.46 -17.23 -12.62
N LEU A 85 -19.22 -17.75 -12.67
CA LEU A 85 -18.50 -18.23 -11.48
C LEU A 85 -18.32 -17.13 -10.43
N TYR A 86 -17.87 -15.94 -10.86
CA TYR A 86 -17.69 -14.79 -9.97
C TYR A 86 -19.02 -14.34 -9.35
N SER A 87 -20.09 -14.28 -10.14
CA SER A 87 -21.42 -13.87 -9.69
C SER A 87 -22.01 -14.88 -8.71
N ALA A 88 -21.89 -16.18 -8.99
CA ALA A 88 -22.38 -17.26 -8.14
C ALA A 88 -21.70 -17.25 -6.75
N HIS A 89 -20.41 -16.90 -6.69
CA HIS A 89 -19.67 -16.81 -5.43
C HIS A 89 -19.66 -15.40 -4.82
N LYS A 90 -20.37 -14.43 -5.43
CA LYS A 90 -20.45 -13.02 -5.00
C LYS A 90 -19.06 -12.37 -4.83
N VAL A 91 -18.13 -12.70 -5.73
CA VAL A 91 -16.76 -12.17 -5.72
C VAL A 91 -16.58 -11.18 -6.87
N ASN A 92 -16.04 -9.99 -6.58
CA ASN A 92 -15.75 -8.98 -7.61
C ASN A 92 -14.24 -8.91 -7.89
N PRO A 93 -13.77 -9.18 -9.13
CA PRO A 93 -12.35 -9.11 -9.48
C PRO A 93 -11.74 -7.71 -9.31
N LEU A 94 -12.52 -6.64 -9.49
CA LEU A 94 -12.08 -5.25 -9.33
C LEU A 94 -11.84 -4.87 -7.86
N SER A 95 -12.39 -5.60 -6.90
CA SER A 95 -12.15 -5.34 -5.48
C SER A 95 -10.68 -5.57 -5.06
N SER A 96 -9.90 -6.26 -5.90
CA SER A 96 -8.46 -6.47 -5.69
C SER A 96 -7.60 -5.26 -6.03
N CYS A 97 -8.07 -4.35 -6.90
CA CYS A 97 -7.35 -3.11 -7.23
C CYS A 97 -7.80 -1.92 -6.37
N LEU A 98 -8.87 -2.07 -5.59
CA LEU A 98 -9.37 -1.05 -4.66
C LEU A 98 -8.29 -0.48 -3.71
N PRO A 99 -7.36 -1.29 -3.13
CA PRO A 99 -6.31 -0.77 -2.27
C PRO A 99 -5.41 0.22 -2.99
N LEU A 100 -5.07 -0.07 -4.25
CA LEU A 100 -4.23 0.80 -5.06
C LEU A 100 -4.92 2.14 -5.33
N LEU A 101 -6.21 2.11 -5.65
CA LEU A 101 -7.00 3.33 -5.90
C LEU A 101 -7.12 4.22 -4.65
N VAL A 102 -7.28 3.62 -3.46
CA VAL A 102 -7.31 4.36 -2.19
C VAL A 102 -5.91 4.86 -1.81
N GLN A 103 -4.88 4.10 -2.14
CA GLN A 103 -3.48 4.40 -1.80
C GLN A 103 -2.91 5.57 -2.62
N LEU A 104 -3.29 5.71 -3.89
CA LEU A 104 -2.75 6.74 -4.79
C LEU A 104 -2.99 8.19 -4.29
N PRO A 105 -4.22 8.61 -3.92
CA PRO A 105 -4.46 9.95 -3.37
C PRO A 105 -3.63 10.24 -2.11
N ILE A 106 -3.46 9.24 -1.24
CA ILE A 106 -2.69 9.38 -0.01
C ILE A 106 -1.20 9.50 -0.29
N LEU A 107 -0.68 8.74 -1.26
CA LEU A 107 0.70 8.87 -1.70
C LEU A 107 0.97 10.28 -2.24
N ILE A 108 0.07 10.81 -3.06
CA ILE A 108 0.17 12.18 -3.60
C ILE A 108 0.13 13.21 -2.46
N ALA A 109 -0.75 13.04 -1.48
CA ALA A 109 -0.86 13.95 -0.35
C ALA A 109 0.41 13.95 0.50
N LEU A 110 0.92 12.76 0.85
CA LEU A 110 2.16 12.62 1.64
C LEU A 110 3.38 13.15 0.89
N TYR A 111 3.45 12.96 -0.43
CA TYR A 111 4.51 13.56 -1.24
C TYR A 111 4.50 15.09 -1.15
N GLN A 112 3.32 15.73 -1.22
CA GLN A 112 3.20 17.18 -1.04
C GLN A 112 3.55 17.63 0.38
N VAL A 113 3.17 16.86 1.39
CA VAL A 113 3.54 17.12 2.80
C VAL A 113 5.06 17.06 2.97
N PHE A 114 5.72 16.05 2.42
CA PHE A 114 7.18 15.88 2.53
C PHE A 114 7.95 16.95 1.75
N ILE A 115 7.48 17.36 0.57
CA ILE A 115 8.08 18.50 -0.13
C ILE A 115 7.99 19.77 0.72
N GLN A 116 6.82 20.07 1.30
CA GLN A 116 6.65 21.28 2.11
C GLN A 116 7.51 21.26 3.38
N SER A 117 7.51 20.13 4.08
CA SER A 117 8.23 19.97 5.36
C SER A 117 9.74 19.82 5.20
N LEU A 118 10.22 19.03 4.24
CA LEU A 118 11.65 18.68 4.13
C LEU A 118 12.45 19.66 3.25
N ASN A 119 11.82 20.31 2.27
CA ASN A 119 12.56 21.21 1.37
C ASN A 119 12.65 22.65 1.86
N GLY A 120 12.02 22.98 2.99
CA GLY A 120 11.98 24.36 3.50
C GLY A 120 11.14 25.30 2.64
N ALA A 121 10.19 24.76 1.86
CA ALA A 121 9.30 25.54 0.98
C ALA A 121 8.23 26.36 1.73
N GLY A 122 8.32 26.42 3.07
CA GLY A 122 7.33 27.02 3.96
C GLY A 122 6.22 26.04 4.33
N LEU A 123 5.76 26.13 5.58
CA LEU A 123 4.64 25.34 6.09
C LEU A 123 3.32 26.08 5.82
N GLN A 124 2.71 25.79 4.67
CA GLN A 124 1.44 26.42 4.28
C GLN A 124 0.24 25.61 4.79
N GLY A 125 -0.79 26.30 5.29
CA GLY A 125 -2.01 25.65 5.76
C GLY A 125 -1.89 25.03 7.15
N ILE A 126 -0.94 25.50 7.98
CA ILE A 126 -0.89 25.19 9.40
C ILE A 126 -2.09 25.84 10.12
N TYR A 127 -2.74 25.07 10.97
CA TYR A 127 -3.87 25.55 11.77
C TYR A 127 -3.38 26.43 12.91
N ASN A 128 -4.15 27.47 13.22
CA ASN A 128 -3.77 28.50 14.20
C ASN A 128 -3.45 27.97 15.61
N PHE A 129 -3.94 26.78 15.97
CA PHE A 129 -3.71 26.17 17.28
C PHE A 129 -2.47 25.28 17.34
N ILE A 130 -1.74 25.10 16.23
CA ILE A 130 -0.52 24.30 16.18
C ILE A 130 0.67 25.25 16.14
N PRO A 131 1.61 25.17 17.11
CA PRO A 131 2.85 25.93 17.04
C PRO A 131 3.63 25.59 15.77
N THR A 132 3.97 26.60 14.97
CA THR A 132 4.70 26.39 13.73
C THR A 132 6.21 26.47 14.01
N PRO A 133 6.99 25.41 13.77
CA PRO A 133 8.44 25.49 13.85
C PRO A 133 8.99 26.31 12.67
N ASP A 134 10.07 27.07 12.90
CA ASP A 134 10.72 27.86 11.84
C ASP A 134 11.24 26.99 10.69
N LYS A 135 11.78 25.81 11.04
CA LYS A 135 12.26 24.80 10.10
C LYS A 135 12.10 23.40 10.70
N ILE A 136 11.84 22.44 9.83
CA ILE A 136 11.85 21.01 10.18
C ILE A 136 13.22 20.48 9.78
N ASP A 137 13.91 19.86 10.74
CA ASP A 137 15.16 19.15 10.47
C ASP A 137 14.84 17.87 9.70
N PRO A 138 15.40 17.67 8.49
CA PRO A 138 15.12 16.48 7.70
C PRO A 138 15.86 15.22 8.20
N MET A 139 16.64 15.31 9.28
CA MET A 139 17.40 14.19 9.83
C MET A 139 16.51 13.16 10.55
N PHE A 140 16.69 11.90 10.20
CA PHE A 140 16.16 10.73 10.89
C PHE A 140 17.28 10.05 11.68
N LEU A 141 17.07 9.87 12.98
CA LEU A 141 18.00 9.29 13.95
C LEU A 141 19.39 9.96 13.97
N ASN A 142 19.49 11.20 13.48
CA ASN A 142 20.74 11.95 13.31
C ASN A 142 21.75 11.37 12.31
N PHE A 143 21.39 10.38 11.49
CA PHE A 143 22.31 9.82 10.48
C PHE A 143 21.73 9.66 9.07
N ILE A 144 20.42 9.83 8.87
CA ILE A 144 19.79 9.74 7.56
C ILE A 144 19.09 11.07 7.24
N ASN A 145 19.51 11.75 6.17
CA ASN A 145 18.78 12.89 5.66
C ASN A 145 17.59 12.42 4.80
N LEU A 146 16.35 12.64 5.25
CA LEU A 146 15.15 12.21 4.55
C LEU A 146 14.75 13.11 3.36
N LYS A 147 15.36 14.29 3.25
CA LYS A 147 15.21 15.17 2.09
C LYS A 147 15.92 14.60 0.88
N ASP A 148 17.10 14.01 1.10
CA ASP A 148 17.97 13.55 0.04
C ASP A 148 17.49 12.22 -0.53
N ARG A 149 17.85 11.98 -1.80
CA ARG A 149 17.62 10.68 -2.45
C ARG A 149 18.69 9.69 -1.98
N ASN A 150 18.31 8.45 -1.77
CA ASN A 150 19.25 7.37 -1.52
C ASN A 150 18.80 6.06 -2.19
N VAL A 151 19.76 5.15 -2.39
CA VAL A 151 19.51 3.88 -3.09
C VAL A 151 19.02 2.79 -2.13
N TRP A 152 19.51 2.81 -0.89
CA TRP A 152 19.31 1.70 0.04
C TRP A 152 17.90 1.67 0.63
N MET A 153 17.22 2.81 0.84
CA MET A 153 15.83 2.79 1.35
C MET A 153 14.83 2.25 0.32
N PRO A 154 14.82 2.69 -0.96
CA PRO A 154 14.03 2.03 -2.00
C PRO A 154 14.35 0.53 -2.13
N ALA A 155 15.62 0.13 -1.98
CA ALA A 155 16.00 -1.28 -2.04
C ALA A 155 15.34 -2.08 -0.91
N ILE A 156 15.41 -1.58 0.33
CA ILE A 156 14.74 -2.20 1.48
C ILE A 156 13.23 -2.25 1.26
N ALA A 157 12.61 -1.16 0.77
CA ALA A 157 11.19 -1.11 0.48
C ALA A 157 10.78 -2.20 -0.54
N ALA A 158 11.53 -2.32 -1.64
CA ALA A 158 11.29 -3.33 -2.66
C ALA A 158 11.48 -4.76 -2.13
N ILE A 159 12.53 -5.01 -1.35
CA ILE A 159 12.78 -6.32 -0.73
C ILE A 159 11.63 -6.70 0.21
N LEU A 160 11.21 -5.79 1.08
CA LEU A 160 10.08 -6.01 1.98
C LEU A 160 8.78 -6.25 1.18
N GLN A 161 8.58 -5.50 0.09
CA GLN A 161 7.40 -5.65 -0.75
C GLN A 161 7.38 -6.99 -1.47
N TYR A 162 8.54 -7.50 -1.91
CA TYR A 162 8.68 -8.85 -2.44
C TYR A 162 8.25 -9.90 -1.40
N PHE A 163 8.73 -9.79 -0.15
CA PHE A 163 8.34 -10.71 0.91
C PHE A 163 6.84 -10.62 1.25
N GLN A 164 6.29 -9.41 1.29
CA GLN A 164 4.86 -9.18 1.47
C GLN A 164 4.04 -9.84 0.35
N SER A 165 4.41 -9.62 -0.92
CA SER A 165 3.74 -10.24 -2.07
C SER A 165 3.80 -11.77 -1.98
N LYS A 166 4.95 -12.33 -1.59
CA LYS A 166 5.13 -13.79 -1.44
C LYS A 166 4.21 -14.40 -0.38
N LEU A 167 3.93 -13.68 0.71
CA LEU A 167 2.97 -14.12 1.74
C LEU A 167 1.52 -14.07 1.27
N THR A 168 1.22 -13.19 0.31
CA THR A 168 -0.15 -12.94 -0.17
C THR A 168 -0.52 -13.82 -1.36
N LEU A 169 0.48 -14.22 -2.15
CA LEU A 169 0.26 -15.03 -3.33
C LEU A 169 -0.17 -16.44 -2.93
N PRO A 170 -1.32 -16.92 -3.43
CA PRO A 170 -1.69 -18.32 -3.26
C PRO A 170 -0.60 -19.20 -3.89
N LYS A 171 -0.28 -20.33 -3.23
CA LYS A 171 0.57 -21.38 -3.80
C LYS A 171 -0.16 -21.98 -5.01
N ALA A 172 -0.02 -21.34 -6.17
CA ALA A 172 -0.65 -21.79 -7.41
C ALA A 172 0.16 -22.96 -7.99
N SER A 173 -0.09 -24.15 -7.46
CA SER A 173 0.27 -25.40 -8.10
C SER A 173 -0.65 -25.59 -9.31
N GLY A 174 -0.24 -25.11 -10.49
CA GLY A 174 -0.90 -25.46 -11.77
C GLY A 174 -1.74 -24.39 -12.49
N GLY A 175 -1.51 -23.08 -12.28
CA GLY A 175 -2.26 -22.03 -13.01
C GLY A 175 -1.88 -21.86 -14.49
N ASP A 176 -2.86 -21.48 -15.32
CA ASP A 176 -2.70 -20.97 -16.70
C ASP A 176 -1.77 -19.73 -16.78
N THR A 177 -1.21 -19.47 -17.97
CA THR A 177 -0.26 -18.40 -18.29
C THR A 177 -0.68 -17.03 -17.76
N MET A 178 -1.98 -16.69 -17.82
CA MET A 178 -2.48 -15.39 -17.35
C MET A 178 -2.42 -15.24 -15.82
N SER A 179 -2.77 -16.29 -15.07
CA SER A 179 -2.72 -16.27 -13.61
C SER A 179 -1.27 -16.29 -13.10
N LYS A 180 -0.40 -17.04 -13.80
CA LYS A 180 1.05 -16.98 -13.58
C LYS A 180 1.60 -15.58 -13.88
N MET A 181 1.19 -14.94 -14.98
CA MET A 181 1.62 -13.59 -15.32
C MET A 181 1.21 -12.57 -14.26
N MET A 182 -0.03 -12.62 -13.78
CA MET A 182 -0.50 -11.73 -12.71
C MET A 182 0.26 -11.96 -11.39
N ALA A 183 0.56 -13.23 -11.06
CA ALA A 183 1.37 -13.58 -9.91
C ALA A 183 2.81 -13.05 -10.05
N MET A 184 3.43 -13.22 -11.22
CA MET A 184 4.79 -12.73 -11.50
C MET A 184 4.86 -11.19 -11.49
N GLN A 185 3.84 -10.51 -12.02
CA GLN A 185 3.71 -9.06 -11.94
C GLN A 185 3.65 -8.60 -10.48
N THR A 186 2.86 -9.29 -9.66
CA THR A 186 2.72 -8.93 -8.25
C THR A 186 3.99 -9.20 -7.44
N LEU A 187 4.65 -10.33 -7.74
CA LEU A 187 5.84 -10.78 -7.02
C LEU A 187 7.09 -10.00 -7.41
N TYR A 188 7.29 -9.70 -8.69
CA TYR A 188 8.54 -9.12 -9.19
C TYR A 188 8.37 -7.72 -9.76
N MET A 189 7.36 -7.49 -10.60
CA MET A 189 7.22 -6.20 -11.30
C MET A 189 6.92 -5.07 -10.32
N PHE A 190 5.98 -5.22 -9.37
CA PHE A 190 5.68 -4.15 -8.42
C PHE A 190 6.88 -3.79 -7.52
N PRO A 191 7.60 -4.73 -6.88
CA PRO A 191 8.81 -4.40 -6.13
C PRO A 191 9.89 -3.70 -6.96
N VAL A 192 10.11 -4.14 -8.20
CA VAL A 192 11.09 -3.50 -9.09
C VAL A 192 10.67 -2.08 -9.46
N LEU A 193 9.39 -1.87 -9.77
CA LEU A 193 8.86 -0.53 -10.02
C LEU A 193 9.00 0.36 -8.79
N THR A 194 8.65 -0.14 -7.59
CA THR A 194 8.84 0.58 -6.33
C THR A 194 10.29 1.00 -6.11
N PHE A 195 11.26 0.13 -6.44
CA PHE A 195 12.67 0.49 -6.36
C PHE A 195 13.00 1.68 -7.28
N PHE A 196 12.73 1.56 -8.58
CA PHE A 196 13.07 2.61 -9.55
C PHE A 196 12.31 3.92 -9.31
N ILE A 197 11.03 3.83 -8.95
CA ILE A 197 10.22 4.99 -8.59
C ILE A 197 10.77 5.63 -7.31
N GLY A 198 11.15 4.83 -6.31
CA GLY A 198 11.74 5.33 -5.06
C GLY A 198 13.05 6.06 -5.23
N LEU A 199 13.85 5.74 -6.26
CA LEU A 199 15.06 6.50 -6.59
C LEU A 199 14.77 7.93 -7.05
N GLN A 200 13.55 8.22 -7.53
CA GLN A 200 13.17 9.56 -8.01
C GLN A 200 12.68 10.47 -6.88
N PHE A 201 12.33 9.90 -5.73
CA PHE A 201 11.67 10.60 -4.63
C PHE A 201 12.58 10.80 -3.41
N PRO A 202 12.29 11.79 -2.55
CA PRO A 202 12.97 11.96 -1.27
C PRO A 202 12.88 10.70 -0.39
N ALA A 203 13.91 10.46 0.42
CA ALA A 203 13.96 9.34 1.34
C ALA A 203 12.81 9.29 2.36
N GLY A 204 12.17 10.43 2.67
CA GLY A 204 10.94 10.44 3.48
C GLY A 204 9.79 9.64 2.85
N LEU A 205 9.64 9.65 1.52
CA LEU A 205 8.59 8.88 0.84
C LEU A 205 8.92 7.38 0.79
N THR A 206 10.20 7.02 0.72
CA THR A 206 10.61 5.62 0.74
C THR A 206 10.54 5.04 2.16
N LEU A 207 10.80 5.85 3.20
CA LEU A 207 10.53 5.49 4.59
C LEU A 207 9.05 5.15 4.79
N TYR A 208 8.17 6.01 4.24
CA TYR A 208 6.74 5.73 4.23
C TYR A 208 6.43 4.36 3.64
N TRP A 209 6.98 4.01 2.46
CA TRP A 209 6.76 2.67 1.87
C TRP A 209 7.31 1.52 2.71
N ILE A 210 8.47 1.68 3.36
CA ILE A 210 9.01 0.65 4.27
C ILE A 210 8.00 0.38 5.39
N VAL A 211 7.58 1.42 6.10
CA VAL A 211 6.65 1.31 7.23
C VAL A 211 5.29 0.77 6.78
N THR A 212 4.79 1.25 5.64
CA THR A 212 3.53 0.78 5.04
C THR A 212 3.56 -0.72 4.74
N THR A 213 4.69 -1.20 4.21
CA THR A 213 4.89 -2.60 3.86
C THR A 213 5.01 -3.47 5.11
N LEU A 214 5.79 -3.03 6.10
CA LEU A 214 5.90 -3.71 7.40
C LEU A 214 4.54 -3.84 8.09
N PHE A 215 3.75 -2.77 8.11
CA PHE A 215 2.39 -2.82 8.66
C PHE A 215 1.52 -3.83 7.92
N GLY A 216 1.58 -3.83 6.58
CA GLY A 216 0.81 -4.77 5.77
C GLY A 216 1.24 -6.23 5.98
N ILE A 217 2.54 -6.50 6.16
CA ILE A 217 3.04 -7.84 6.53
C ILE A 217 2.45 -8.26 7.88
N GLY A 218 2.49 -7.37 8.89
CA GLY A 218 1.89 -7.63 10.20
C GLY A 218 0.38 -7.90 10.11
N GLN A 219 -0.34 -7.10 9.31
CA GLN A 219 -1.77 -7.29 9.06
C GLN A 219 -2.06 -8.65 8.40
N GLN A 220 -1.28 -9.04 7.39
CA GLN A 220 -1.44 -10.32 6.72
C GLN A 220 -1.21 -11.48 7.68
N TYR A 221 -0.15 -11.42 8.48
CA TYR A 221 0.16 -12.44 9.48
C TYR A 221 -0.96 -12.59 10.50
N TYR A 222 -1.50 -11.49 11.02
CA TYR A 222 -2.64 -11.50 11.95
C TYR A 222 -3.87 -12.21 11.36
N ILE A 223 -4.22 -11.90 10.10
CA ILE A 223 -5.42 -12.49 9.48
C ILE A 223 -5.20 -13.97 9.14
N LEU A 224 -4.02 -14.36 8.63
CA LEU A 224 -3.70 -15.78 8.38
C LEU A 224 -3.77 -16.61 9.65
N ARG A 225 -3.24 -16.09 10.76
CA ARG A 225 -3.29 -16.76 12.05
C ARG A 225 -4.72 -16.90 12.58
N LYS A 226 -5.55 -15.88 12.38
CA LYS A 226 -6.97 -15.92 12.76
C LYS A 226 -7.73 -17.00 11.98
N GLU A 227 -7.58 -17.04 10.66
CA GLU A 227 -8.21 -18.06 9.80
C GLU A 227 -7.75 -19.48 10.15
N ALA A 228 -6.46 -19.68 10.41
CA ALA A 228 -5.94 -20.98 10.82
C ALA A 228 -6.54 -21.46 12.16
N LYS A 229 -6.76 -20.54 13.10
CA LYS A 229 -7.40 -20.85 14.37
C LYS A 229 -8.88 -21.22 14.19
N GLU A 230 -9.60 -20.48 13.34
CA GLU A 230 -11.01 -20.75 13.03
C GLU A 230 -11.19 -22.13 12.38
N ALA A 231 -10.30 -22.51 11.45
CA ALA A 231 -10.33 -23.80 10.77
C ALA A 231 -10.02 -25.01 11.69
N LEU A 232 -9.30 -24.81 12.80
CA LEU A 232 -9.05 -25.86 13.80
C LEU A 232 -10.22 -26.06 14.77
N THR A 233 -11.14 -25.10 14.83
CA THR A 233 -12.30 -25.11 15.73
C THR A 233 -13.62 -25.46 15.04
N SER A 234 -13.62 -25.53 13.71
CA SER A 234 -14.75 -25.94 12.85
C SER A 234 -14.64 -27.39 12.44
#